data_AF-A0A376VSW8-F1
#
_entry.id   AF-A0A376VSW8-F1
#
_cell.length_a   1.000
_cell.length_b   1.000
_cell.length_c   1.000
_cell.angle_alpha   90.00
_cell.angle_beta   90.00
_cell.angle_gamma   90.00
#
_symmetry.space_group_name_H-M   'P 1'
#
loop_
_entity.id
_entity.type
_entity.pdbx_description
1 polymer ?
#
loop_
_entity_poly.entity_id
_entity_poly.type
_entity_poly.pdbx_seq_one_letter_code
_entity_poly.pdbx_strand_id
1 'polypeptide(L)'
;MYAEQGGANPDQVLNMTWNYAIPHEPKSEEVAMESNGKALADITDPATGAVIVKKGQQLSSFAQLRDDGTTSCGCWIFAGSWTPEGNQMARRDNADPSGLGNTLGWAWAWPLKPPHSVYRASADPQGNPWDPKRQLLKWDGTKWTGWDIPDYSAAPPGSGVGPFIMQQEGMGRLFALDKMAEGPFPEHYEPFETPLGTNPLHPNVISNPAARIFKDDAEAG
;
A
#
# COMPACT_ATOMS: atom_id res chain seq x y z
N MET A 1 35.87 11.50 -2.84
CA MET A 1 35.11 12.74 -2.48
C MET A 1 34.70 12.77 -1.01
N TYR A 2 33.56 12.23 -0.56
CA TYR A 2 33.15 12.34 0.87
C TYR A 2 34.11 11.68 1.87
N ALA A 3 34.68 10.51 1.52
CA ALA A 3 35.66 9.82 2.39
C ALA A 3 37.00 10.58 2.52
N GLU A 4 37.36 11.40 1.53
CA GLU A 4 38.66 12.09 1.47
C GLU A 4 38.56 13.58 1.84
N GLN A 5 37.44 14.21 1.49
CA GLN A 5 37.23 15.66 1.58
C GLN A 5 36.23 16.04 2.68
N GLY A 6 35.56 15.07 3.30
CA GLY A 6 34.51 15.31 4.29
C GLY A 6 33.24 15.92 3.69
N GLY A 7 32.41 16.49 4.56
CA GLY A 7 31.14 17.14 4.25
C GLY A 7 30.42 17.56 5.53
N ALA A 8 29.27 18.22 5.42
CA ALA A 8 28.49 18.62 6.61
C ALA A 8 27.95 17.41 7.40
N ASN A 9 27.77 16.25 6.76
CA ASN A 9 27.31 15.01 7.38
C ASN A 9 27.75 13.76 6.56
N PRO A 10 29.05 13.44 6.52
CA PRO A 10 29.57 12.38 5.65
C PRO A 10 29.14 10.98 6.12
N ASP A 11 28.90 10.80 7.42
CA ASP A 11 28.56 9.50 8.02
C ASP A 11 27.28 8.89 7.44
N GLN A 12 26.28 9.70 7.09
CA GLN A 12 25.06 9.19 6.46
C GLN A 12 25.32 8.59 5.07
N VAL A 13 26.27 9.16 4.33
CA VAL A 13 26.64 8.67 2.99
C VAL A 13 27.57 7.46 3.11
N LEU A 14 28.52 7.50 4.06
CA LEU A 14 29.53 6.46 4.23
C LEU A 14 29.00 5.19 4.90
N ASN A 15 27.97 5.31 5.76
CA ASN A 15 27.38 4.18 6.48
C ASN A 15 26.08 3.65 5.85
N MET A 16 25.67 4.17 4.69
CA MET A 16 24.54 3.62 3.95
C MET A 16 24.92 2.25 3.39
N THR A 17 24.06 1.26 3.59
CA THR A 17 24.25 -0.08 3.05
C THR A 17 24.27 -0.04 1.52
N TRP A 18 25.31 -0.62 0.91
CA TRP A 18 25.46 -0.73 -0.54
C TRP A 18 26.01 -2.11 -0.92
N ASN A 19 25.31 -3.16 -0.47
CA ASN A 19 25.79 -4.55 -0.48
C ASN A 19 25.42 -5.30 -1.75
N TYR A 20 25.73 -4.71 -2.91
CA TYR A 20 25.53 -5.34 -4.21
C TYR A 20 26.75 -6.17 -4.62
N ALA A 21 26.53 -7.27 -5.34
CA ALA A 21 27.61 -8.14 -5.79
C ALA A 21 28.64 -7.38 -6.64
N ILE A 22 28.19 -6.41 -7.44
CA ILE A 22 29.02 -5.47 -8.19
C ILE A 22 28.62 -4.05 -7.78
N PRO A 23 29.33 -3.40 -6.85
CA PRO A 23 28.90 -2.12 -6.27
C PRO A 23 28.63 -0.99 -7.27
N HIS A 24 29.34 -0.96 -8.40
CA HIS A 24 29.15 0.08 -9.43
C HIS A 24 28.13 -0.33 -10.51
N GLU A 25 27.58 -1.53 -10.44
CA GLU A 25 26.55 -2.05 -11.35
C GLU A 25 25.52 -2.90 -10.57
N PRO A 26 24.74 -2.29 -9.65
CA PRO A 26 23.70 -3.00 -8.91
C PRO A 26 22.69 -3.64 -9.87
N LYS A 27 22.39 -4.92 -9.68
CA LYS A 27 21.40 -5.60 -10.52
C LYS A 27 19.98 -5.29 -10.05
N SER A 28 19.06 -5.18 -11.00
CA SER A 28 17.64 -4.97 -10.71
C SER A 28 17.05 -6.02 -9.79
N GLU A 29 17.49 -7.29 -9.92
CA GLU A 29 17.05 -8.39 -9.07
C GLU A 29 17.50 -8.23 -7.62
N GLU A 30 18.70 -7.69 -7.38
CA GLU A 30 19.20 -7.44 -6.02
C GLU A 30 18.35 -6.37 -5.34
N VAL A 31 18.11 -5.26 -6.03
CA VAL A 31 17.28 -4.15 -5.53
C VAL A 31 15.82 -4.58 -5.34
N ALA A 32 15.29 -5.42 -6.23
CA ALA A 32 13.94 -5.96 -6.11
C ALA A 32 13.79 -6.90 -4.89
N MET A 33 14.78 -7.77 -4.66
CA MET A 33 14.82 -8.64 -3.48
C MET A 33 15.03 -7.85 -2.17
N GLU A 34 15.78 -6.75 -2.20
CA GLU A 34 15.86 -5.82 -1.07
C GLU A 34 14.52 -5.13 -0.80
N SER A 35 13.84 -4.69 -1.86
CA SER A 35 12.50 -4.08 -1.78
C SER A 35 11.47 -5.05 -1.21
N ASN A 36 11.50 -6.33 -1.63
CA ASN A 36 10.65 -7.40 -1.10
C ASN A 36 10.96 -7.69 0.39
N GLY A 37 12.25 -7.86 0.70
CA GLY A 37 12.71 -8.13 2.05
C GLY A 37 13.05 -9.59 2.34
N LYS A 38 13.80 -9.79 3.42
CA LYS A 38 14.34 -11.08 3.86
C LYS A 38 14.39 -11.19 5.38
N ALA A 39 14.48 -12.43 5.85
CA ALA A 39 14.76 -12.74 7.24
C ALA A 39 16.26 -12.61 7.55
N LEU A 40 16.60 -11.87 8.61
CA LEU A 40 17.96 -11.71 9.13
C LEU A 40 18.30 -12.73 10.24
N ALA A 41 17.27 -13.34 10.81
CA ALA A 41 17.32 -14.48 11.73
C ALA A 41 16.21 -15.49 11.37
N ASP A 42 16.18 -16.65 12.01
CA ASP A 42 15.03 -17.55 11.88
C ASP A 42 13.80 -16.85 12.50
N ILE A 43 12.74 -16.71 11.72
CA ILE A 43 11.48 -16.13 12.16
C ILE A 43 10.59 -17.25 12.66
N THR A 44 10.15 -17.17 13.91
CA THR A 44 9.22 -18.12 14.51
C THR A 44 7.80 -17.57 14.55
N ASP A 45 6.83 -18.46 14.43
CA ASP A 45 5.42 -18.18 14.75
C ASP A 45 5.27 -18.04 16.27
N PRO A 46 4.78 -16.91 16.80
CA PRO A 46 4.61 -16.71 18.23
C PRO A 46 3.58 -17.65 18.86
N ALA A 47 2.61 -18.17 18.10
CA ALA A 47 1.59 -19.07 18.61
C ALA A 47 2.09 -20.52 18.74
N THR A 48 2.95 -20.96 17.83
CA THR A 48 3.39 -22.37 17.75
C THR A 48 4.87 -22.59 18.07
N GLY A 49 5.69 -21.54 18.04
CA GLY A 49 7.14 -21.61 18.17
C GLY A 49 7.86 -22.20 16.94
N ALA A 50 7.12 -22.57 15.90
CA ALA A 50 7.70 -23.15 14.69
C ALA A 50 8.41 -22.09 13.85
N VAL A 51 9.54 -22.45 13.22
CA VAL A 51 10.22 -21.57 12.24
C VAL A 51 9.36 -21.46 10.99
N ILE A 52 8.92 -20.25 10.65
CA ILE A 52 8.11 -19.93 9.48
C ILE A 52 8.92 -19.35 8.32
N VAL A 53 10.06 -18.71 8.60
CA VAL A 53 11.01 -18.24 7.58
C VAL A 53 12.42 -18.45 8.12
N LYS A 54 13.30 -19.10 7.36
CA LYS A 54 14.69 -19.31 7.78
C LYS A 54 15.54 -18.07 7.51
N LYS A 55 16.58 -17.87 8.32
CA LYS A 55 17.58 -16.83 8.11
C LYS A 55 18.08 -16.83 6.65
N GLY A 56 18.08 -15.64 6.04
CA GLY A 56 18.53 -15.41 4.66
C GLY A 56 17.46 -15.61 3.59
N GLN A 57 16.31 -16.21 3.91
CA GLN A 57 15.23 -16.38 2.94
C GLN A 57 14.46 -15.07 2.70
N GLN A 58 13.97 -14.92 1.47
CA GLN A 58 13.02 -13.86 1.11
C GLN A 58 11.71 -14.03 1.88
N LEU A 59 11.08 -12.91 2.22
CA LEU A 59 9.75 -12.91 2.83
C LEU A 59 8.68 -13.16 1.76
N SER A 60 7.65 -13.92 2.11
CA SER A 60 6.49 -14.18 1.25
C SER A 60 5.29 -13.26 1.55
N SER A 61 5.35 -12.52 2.65
CA SER A 61 4.28 -11.59 3.06
C SER A 61 4.81 -10.55 4.04
N PHE A 62 4.27 -9.34 4.00
CA PHE A 62 4.54 -8.32 5.02
C PHE A 62 4.09 -8.74 6.43
N ALA A 63 3.18 -9.72 6.57
CA ALA A 63 2.78 -10.26 7.87
C ALA A 63 3.92 -11.00 8.59
N GLN A 64 5.02 -11.30 7.89
CA GLN A 64 6.22 -11.90 8.45
C GLN A 64 7.23 -10.87 8.96
N LEU A 65 7.02 -9.58 8.70
CA LEU A 65 7.89 -8.50 9.19
C LEU A 65 7.81 -8.39 10.72
N ARG A 66 8.95 -8.04 11.32
CA ARG A 66 9.13 -7.87 12.76
C ARG A 66 9.73 -6.50 13.07
N ASP A 67 9.44 -6.00 14.26
CA ASP A 67 9.92 -4.74 14.81
C ASP A 67 11.18 -4.89 15.68
N ASP A 68 11.72 -6.11 15.80
CA ASP A 68 12.87 -6.48 16.63
C ASP A 68 14.21 -6.54 15.88
N GLY A 69 14.22 -6.14 14.60
CA GLY A 69 15.41 -6.17 13.74
C GLY A 69 15.71 -7.55 13.13
N THR A 70 14.85 -8.56 13.31
CA THR A 70 15.05 -9.89 12.70
C THR A 70 14.63 -9.96 11.23
N THR A 71 14.04 -8.90 10.69
CA THR A 71 13.66 -8.78 9.26
C THR A 71 14.16 -7.48 8.65
N SER A 72 14.46 -7.50 7.35
CA SER A 72 14.77 -6.30 6.55
C SER A 72 13.85 -6.22 5.33
N CYS A 73 13.36 -5.04 4.98
CA CYS A 73 12.53 -4.81 3.79
C CYS A 73 12.63 -3.35 3.35
N GLY A 74 12.98 -3.12 2.09
CA GLY A 74 13.10 -1.76 1.53
C GLY A 74 11.76 -1.09 1.27
N CYS A 75 10.70 -1.88 1.02
CA CYS A 75 9.35 -1.37 0.81
C CYS A 75 8.31 -2.39 1.32
N TRP A 76 7.77 -2.17 2.52
CA TRP A 76 6.93 -3.17 3.20
C TRP A 76 5.73 -3.64 2.37
N ILE A 77 5.11 -2.74 1.60
CA ILE A 77 3.98 -3.08 0.72
C ILE A 77 4.37 -4.01 -0.43
N PHE A 78 5.66 -4.20 -0.72
CA PHE A 78 6.19 -5.08 -1.76
C PHE A 78 6.65 -6.45 -1.23
N ALA A 79 6.57 -6.69 0.08
CA ALA A 79 6.88 -7.99 0.65
C ALA A 79 5.88 -9.05 0.15
N GLY A 80 6.38 -10.00 -0.65
CA GLY A 80 5.59 -10.97 -1.42
C GLY A 80 5.77 -10.84 -2.94
N SER A 81 6.46 -9.82 -3.44
CA SER A 81 6.74 -9.61 -4.88
C SER A 81 7.87 -10.49 -5.42
N TRP A 82 8.83 -10.88 -4.57
CA TRP A 82 9.91 -11.80 -4.90
C TRP A 82 10.17 -12.75 -3.73
N THR A 83 9.62 -13.95 -3.82
CA THR A 83 9.57 -14.90 -2.69
C THR A 83 10.57 -16.05 -2.91
N PRO A 84 10.67 -17.03 -1.99
CA PRO A 84 11.43 -18.26 -2.24
C PRO A 84 10.94 -19.03 -3.47
N GLU A 85 9.68 -18.83 -3.88
CA GLU A 85 9.11 -19.38 -5.12
C GLU A 85 9.53 -18.60 -6.38
N GLY A 86 10.25 -17.48 -6.23
CA GLY A 86 10.80 -16.67 -7.30
C GLY A 86 10.11 -15.33 -7.51
N ASN A 87 10.45 -14.70 -8.64
CA ASN A 87 9.93 -13.38 -9.02
C ASN A 87 8.46 -13.46 -9.42
N GLN A 88 7.56 -13.01 -8.53
CA GLN A 88 6.12 -13.01 -8.78
C GLN A 88 5.73 -11.98 -9.83
N MET A 89 6.49 -10.89 -9.96
CA MET A 89 6.25 -9.81 -10.93
C MET A 89 6.44 -10.30 -12.38
N ALA A 90 7.21 -11.38 -12.58
CA ALA A 90 7.48 -11.97 -13.88
C ALA A 90 6.43 -13.01 -14.33
N ARG A 91 5.41 -13.31 -13.53
CA ARG A 91 4.38 -14.30 -13.90
C ARG A 91 3.55 -13.83 -15.10
N ARG A 92 3.09 -14.78 -15.93
CA ARG A 92 2.40 -14.52 -17.21
C ARG A 92 1.14 -15.37 -17.40
N ASP A 93 0.53 -15.81 -16.31
CA ASP A 93 -0.71 -16.58 -16.35
C ASP A 93 -1.91 -15.63 -16.41
N ASN A 94 -2.62 -15.62 -17.54
CA ASN A 94 -3.78 -14.76 -17.79
C ASN A 94 -5.12 -15.46 -17.52
N ALA A 95 -5.13 -16.57 -16.78
CA ALA A 95 -6.37 -17.24 -16.42
C ALA A 95 -7.31 -16.29 -15.64
N ASP A 96 -8.55 -16.18 -16.12
CA ASP A 96 -9.66 -15.50 -15.45
C ASP A 96 -10.84 -16.48 -15.29
N PRO A 97 -10.79 -17.35 -14.28
CA PRO A 97 -11.87 -18.32 -14.04
C PRO A 97 -13.18 -17.66 -13.61
N SER A 98 -13.13 -16.40 -13.15
CA SER A 98 -14.31 -15.66 -12.69
C SER A 98 -15.11 -15.03 -13.84
N GLY A 99 -14.44 -14.72 -14.96
CA GLY A 99 -14.99 -13.92 -16.05
C GLY A 99 -15.15 -12.43 -15.71
N LEU A 100 -14.63 -11.99 -14.56
CA LEU A 100 -14.70 -10.60 -14.07
C LEU A 100 -13.44 -9.79 -14.41
N GLY A 101 -12.51 -10.35 -15.19
CA GLY A 101 -11.23 -9.72 -15.51
C GLY A 101 -10.16 -9.91 -14.44
N ASN A 102 -10.34 -10.84 -13.50
CA ASN A 102 -9.41 -11.03 -12.40
C ASN A 102 -8.33 -12.07 -12.73
N THR A 103 -7.14 -11.59 -13.10
CA THR A 103 -6.01 -12.41 -13.56
C THR A 103 -4.89 -12.50 -12.51
N LEU A 104 -5.19 -13.10 -11.35
CA LEU A 104 -4.25 -13.22 -10.22
C LEU A 104 -2.93 -13.93 -10.54
N GLY A 105 -2.88 -14.68 -11.65
CA GLY A 105 -1.69 -15.34 -12.19
C GLY A 105 -0.75 -14.40 -12.96
N TRP A 106 -1.17 -13.19 -13.31
CA TRP A 106 -0.40 -12.26 -14.14
C TRP A 106 0.32 -11.24 -13.28
N ALA A 107 1.64 -11.16 -13.43
CA ALA A 107 2.51 -10.30 -12.63
C ALA A 107 2.22 -10.43 -11.11
N TRP A 108 2.32 -9.33 -10.38
CA TRP A 108 2.01 -9.23 -8.96
C TRP A 108 1.54 -7.81 -8.63
N ALA A 109 0.49 -7.68 -7.81
CA ALA A 109 -0.05 -6.40 -7.36
C ALA A 109 0.18 -6.23 -5.85
N TRP A 110 0.48 -5.01 -5.40
CA TRP A 110 0.56 -4.69 -3.98
C TRP A 110 -0.86 -4.49 -3.41
N PRO A 111 -1.10 -4.72 -2.09
CA PRO A 111 -0.12 -5.12 -1.08
C PRO A 111 0.11 -6.64 -1.00
N LEU A 112 -0.76 -7.51 -1.50
CA LEU A 112 -0.59 -8.98 -1.54
C LEU A 112 -1.46 -9.65 -2.63
N LYS A 113 -1.30 -9.20 -3.88
CA LYS A 113 -1.99 -9.64 -5.12
C LYS A 113 -3.45 -9.18 -5.40
N PRO A 114 -4.05 -8.14 -4.79
CA PRO A 114 -5.38 -7.70 -5.22
C PRO A 114 -5.35 -6.71 -6.40
N PRO A 115 -6.09 -6.92 -7.50
CA PRO A 115 -6.27 -5.90 -8.55
C PRO A 115 -7.23 -4.76 -8.19
N HIS A 116 -8.04 -4.89 -7.14
CA HIS A 116 -8.97 -3.88 -6.63
C HIS A 116 -8.71 -3.69 -5.12
N SER A 117 -8.91 -2.50 -4.57
CA SER A 117 -8.84 -2.31 -3.11
C SER A 117 -10.25 -2.35 -2.51
N VAL A 118 -10.40 -2.80 -1.26
CA VAL A 118 -11.67 -2.79 -0.48
C VAL A 118 -12.74 -3.83 -0.86
N TYR A 119 -12.36 -5.11 -1.09
CA TYR A 119 -13.31 -6.18 -1.45
C TYR A 119 -14.36 -6.53 -0.41
N ARG A 120 -14.08 -6.36 0.89
CA ARG A 120 -15.09 -6.68 1.91
C ARG A 120 -16.37 -5.86 1.70
N ALA A 121 -16.25 -4.64 1.16
CA ALA A 121 -17.41 -3.80 0.84
C ALA A 121 -18.22 -4.30 -0.37
N SER A 122 -17.74 -5.30 -1.13
CA SER A 122 -18.51 -5.95 -2.21
C SER A 122 -19.66 -6.83 -1.70
N ALA A 123 -19.74 -7.04 -0.38
CA ALA A 123 -20.76 -7.82 0.28
C ALA A 123 -21.38 -7.04 1.45
N ASP A 124 -22.61 -7.40 1.80
CA ASP A 124 -23.35 -6.87 2.95
C ASP A 124 -22.67 -7.23 4.30
N PRO A 125 -23.14 -6.72 5.45
CA PRO A 125 -22.55 -7.05 6.75
C PRO A 125 -22.57 -8.55 7.09
N GLN A 126 -23.47 -9.32 6.46
CA GLN A 126 -23.66 -10.76 6.62
C GLN A 126 -22.83 -11.57 5.60
N GLY A 127 -22.09 -10.90 4.72
CA GLY A 127 -21.20 -11.52 3.75
C GLY A 127 -21.91 -11.99 2.48
N ASN A 128 -23.15 -11.58 2.24
CA ASN A 128 -23.84 -11.82 0.98
C ASN A 128 -23.39 -10.79 -0.06
N PRO A 129 -23.04 -11.19 -1.29
CA PRO A 129 -22.67 -10.24 -2.33
C PRO A 129 -23.84 -9.30 -2.67
N TRP A 130 -23.55 -8.01 -2.83
CA TRP A 130 -24.57 -7.04 -3.27
C TRP A 130 -25.12 -7.37 -4.66
N ASP A 131 -24.24 -7.88 -5.54
CA ASP A 131 -24.58 -8.42 -6.84
C ASP A 131 -24.04 -9.86 -6.95
N PRO A 132 -24.90 -10.89 -6.94
CA PRO A 132 -24.49 -12.28 -7.05
C PRO A 132 -23.67 -12.61 -8.31
N LYS A 133 -23.80 -11.83 -9.40
CA LYS A 133 -23.03 -12.01 -10.63
C LYS A 133 -21.62 -11.41 -10.55
N ARG A 134 -21.35 -10.58 -9.54
CA ARG A 134 -20.05 -9.92 -9.30
C ARG A 134 -19.50 -10.24 -7.91
N GLN A 135 -19.74 -11.45 -7.41
CA GLN A 135 -19.22 -11.89 -6.12
C GLN A 135 -17.69 -11.98 -6.17
N LEU A 136 -16.99 -11.10 -5.45
CA LEU A 136 -15.52 -11.16 -5.34
C LEU A 136 -15.08 -12.04 -4.17
N LEU A 137 -15.73 -11.87 -3.02
CA LEU A 137 -15.48 -12.63 -1.80
C LEU A 137 -16.75 -13.28 -1.25
N LYS A 138 -16.57 -14.36 -0.50
CA LYS A 138 -17.59 -15.08 0.25
C LYS A 138 -17.00 -15.68 1.52
N TRP A 139 -17.77 -15.66 2.60
CA TRP A 139 -17.45 -16.40 3.81
C TRP A 139 -17.77 -17.88 3.64
N ASP A 140 -16.80 -18.76 3.88
CA ASP A 140 -16.97 -20.22 3.77
C ASP A 140 -17.44 -20.90 5.09
N GLY A 141 -17.60 -20.12 6.16
CA GLY A 141 -17.87 -20.61 7.51
C GLY A 141 -16.68 -20.41 8.45
N THR A 142 -15.47 -20.34 7.91
CA THR A 142 -14.21 -20.23 8.67
C THR A 142 -13.31 -19.09 8.22
N LYS A 143 -13.35 -18.72 6.93
CA LYS A 143 -12.53 -17.66 6.34
C LYS A 143 -13.21 -17.03 5.13
N TRP A 144 -12.71 -15.86 4.73
CA TRP A 144 -13.04 -15.23 3.46
C TRP A 144 -12.29 -15.94 2.33
N THR A 145 -13.03 -16.33 1.30
CA THR A 145 -12.51 -16.94 0.07
C THR A 145 -13.19 -16.29 -1.12
N GLY A 146 -12.73 -16.56 -2.35
CA GLY A 146 -13.42 -16.07 -3.53
C GLY A 146 -12.52 -16.02 -4.75
N TRP A 147 -12.92 -15.16 -5.69
CA TRP A 147 -12.17 -14.91 -6.91
C TRP A 147 -11.03 -13.92 -6.72
N ASP A 148 -10.93 -13.30 -5.55
CA ASP A 148 -9.86 -12.40 -5.17
C ASP A 148 -9.28 -12.73 -3.78
N ILE A 149 -8.13 -12.14 -3.48
CA ILE A 149 -7.49 -12.24 -2.18
C ILE A 149 -8.15 -11.25 -1.21
N PRO A 150 -8.63 -11.69 -0.04
CA PRO A 150 -9.32 -10.81 0.89
C PRO A 150 -8.44 -9.65 1.39
N ASP A 151 -8.78 -8.43 0.99
CA ASP A 151 -8.31 -7.18 1.61
C ASP A 151 -9.13 -6.92 2.88
N TYR A 152 -9.00 -7.83 3.86
CA TYR A 152 -9.80 -7.81 5.08
C TYR A 152 -9.18 -8.64 6.20
N SER A 153 -9.61 -8.38 7.43
CA SER A 153 -9.29 -9.25 8.56
C SER A 153 -9.95 -10.63 8.43
N ALA A 154 -9.56 -11.58 9.28
CA ALA A 154 -10.24 -12.87 9.41
C ALA A 154 -11.60 -12.77 10.14
N ALA A 155 -12.11 -11.57 10.41
CA ALA A 155 -13.34 -11.39 11.17
C ALA A 155 -14.55 -11.97 10.43
N PRO A 156 -15.42 -12.73 11.12
CA PRO A 156 -16.60 -13.32 10.49
C PRO A 156 -17.65 -12.25 10.14
N PRO A 157 -18.62 -12.57 9.28
CA PRO A 157 -19.77 -11.71 9.04
C PRO A 157 -20.53 -11.36 10.33
N GLY A 158 -21.07 -10.15 10.42
CA GLY A 158 -21.78 -9.65 11.60
C GLY A 158 -20.90 -9.27 12.79
N SER A 159 -19.57 -9.35 12.68
CA SER A 159 -18.62 -9.00 13.76
C SER A 159 -18.51 -7.51 14.08
N GLY A 160 -19.05 -6.63 13.23
CA GLY A 160 -18.92 -5.17 13.38
C GLY A 160 -17.56 -4.60 12.98
N VAL A 161 -16.63 -5.43 12.49
CA VAL A 161 -15.38 -4.95 11.88
C VAL A 161 -15.69 -4.28 10.53
N GLY A 162 -15.09 -3.11 10.28
CA GLY A 162 -15.33 -2.31 9.09
C GLY A 162 -14.41 -2.68 7.91
N PRO A 163 -14.88 -2.57 6.65
CA PRO A 163 -14.16 -3.04 5.47
C PRO A 163 -12.91 -2.23 5.08
N PHE A 164 -12.69 -1.05 5.66
CA PHE A 164 -11.55 -0.18 5.32
C PHE A 164 -10.41 -0.37 6.34
N ILE A 165 -9.61 -1.42 6.16
CA ILE A 165 -8.64 -1.88 7.19
C ILE A 165 -7.53 -0.88 7.54
N MET A 166 -7.22 0.05 6.64
CA MET A 166 -6.20 1.09 6.87
C MET A 166 -6.77 2.30 7.64
N GLN A 167 -8.09 2.38 7.80
CA GLN A 167 -8.75 3.44 8.54
C GLN A 167 -8.92 3.02 10.00
N GLN A 168 -8.62 3.93 10.93
CA GLN A 168 -8.69 3.66 12.37
C GLN A 168 -10.08 3.21 12.82
N GLU A 169 -11.12 3.74 12.18
CA GLU A 169 -12.52 3.41 12.42
C GLU A 169 -13.09 2.33 11.49
N GLY A 170 -12.30 1.82 10.53
CA GLY A 170 -12.75 0.81 9.57
C GLY A 170 -13.76 1.28 8.51
N MET A 171 -13.97 2.59 8.37
CA MET A 171 -15.01 3.18 7.50
C MET A 171 -14.46 4.09 6.40
N GLY A 172 -15.20 4.19 5.30
CA GLY A 172 -15.04 5.26 4.32
C GLY A 172 -15.58 6.57 4.89
N ARG A 173 -14.80 7.65 4.77
CA ARG A 173 -15.16 8.95 5.35
C ARG A 173 -15.94 9.79 4.34
N LEU A 174 -17.21 10.06 4.66
CA LEU A 174 -17.95 11.16 4.01
C LEU A 174 -17.55 12.52 4.61
N PHE A 175 -17.34 12.55 5.93
CA PHE A 175 -16.78 13.68 6.67
C PHE A 175 -15.31 13.37 6.97
N ALA A 176 -14.38 14.13 6.41
CA ALA A 176 -12.95 13.81 6.43
C ALA A 176 -12.22 14.12 7.75
N LEU A 177 -12.94 14.51 8.80
CA LEU A 177 -12.40 14.91 10.10
C LEU A 177 -11.39 16.08 9.94
N ASP A 178 -10.17 15.89 10.42
CA ASP A 178 -9.06 16.83 10.39
C ASP A 178 -8.06 16.53 9.26
N LYS A 179 -8.42 15.69 8.28
CA LYS A 179 -7.46 15.19 7.28
C LYS A 179 -7.26 16.08 6.05
N MET A 180 -8.09 17.11 5.89
CA MET A 180 -8.03 18.06 4.77
C MET A 180 -7.75 19.46 5.30
N ALA A 181 -6.87 20.21 4.64
CA ALA A 181 -6.46 21.53 5.10
C ALA A 181 -7.60 22.57 4.94
N GLU A 182 -8.42 22.39 3.92
CA GLU A 182 -9.50 23.26 3.47
C GLU A 182 -10.88 22.90 4.06
N GLY A 183 -10.94 21.87 4.90
CA GLY A 183 -12.15 21.48 5.62
C GLY A 183 -12.64 20.05 5.33
N PRO A 184 -13.55 19.53 6.18
CA PRO A 184 -13.93 18.12 6.18
C PRO A 184 -14.89 17.71 5.06
N PHE A 185 -15.46 18.69 4.35
CA PHE A 185 -16.32 18.48 3.19
C PHE A 185 -15.77 19.26 2.00
N PRO A 186 -15.97 18.76 0.76
CA PRO A 186 -15.67 19.54 -0.43
C PRO A 186 -16.52 20.80 -0.49
N GLU A 187 -15.88 21.91 -0.85
CA GLU A 187 -16.53 23.19 -1.12
C GLU A 187 -15.95 23.78 -2.42
N HIS A 188 -16.76 24.46 -3.21
CA HIS A 188 -16.30 25.02 -4.48
C HIS A 188 -15.51 26.31 -4.25
N TYR A 189 -14.27 26.31 -4.71
CA TYR A 189 -13.43 27.49 -4.82
C TYR A 189 -12.95 27.66 -6.26
N GLU A 190 -12.90 28.89 -6.74
CA GLU A 190 -12.35 29.20 -8.05
C GLU A 190 -10.81 29.04 -8.07
N PRO A 191 -10.21 28.71 -9.23
CA PRO A 191 -8.77 28.85 -9.43
C PRO A 191 -8.31 30.28 -9.12
N PHE A 192 -7.02 30.46 -8.82
CA PHE A 192 -6.46 31.79 -8.53
C PHE A 192 -6.62 32.77 -9.71
N GLU A 193 -6.45 32.28 -10.93
CA GLU A 193 -6.67 33.05 -12.15
C GLU A 193 -8.02 32.69 -12.77
N THR A 194 -9.11 33.04 -12.08
CA THR A 194 -10.46 32.81 -12.62
C THR A 194 -10.88 33.93 -13.58
N PRO A 195 -11.34 33.61 -14.80
CA PRO A 195 -11.83 34.61 -15.74
C PRO A 195 -13.14 35.26 -15.29
N LEU A 196 -13.81 34.69 -14.28
CA LEU A 196 -15.03 35.23 -13.70
C LEU A 196 -14.74 36.42 -12.77
N GLY A 197 -13.49 36.58 -12.31
CA GLY A 197 -13.09 37.59 -11.34
C GLY A 197 -13.80 37.48 -9.97
N THR A 198 -14.57 36.41 -9.75
CA THR A 198 -15.31 36.16 -8.51
C THR A 198 -15.71 34.68 -8.42
N ASN A 199 -16.02 34.23 -7.21
CA ASN A 199 -16.72 32.97 -6.97
C ASN A 199 -18.21 33.29 -6.70
N PRO A 200 -19.15 32.88 -7.58
CA PRO A 200 -20.57 33.16 -7.39
C PRO A 200 -21.16 32.62 -6.08
N LEU A 201 -20.60 31.54 -5.52
CA LEU A 201 -21.06 30.96 -4.26
C LEU A 201 -20.46 31.69 -3.05
N HIS A 202 -19.22 32.17 -3.17
CA HIS A 202 -18.46 32.82 -2.09
C HIS A 202 -17.77 34.10 -2.56
N PRO A 203 -18.49 35.21 -2.79
CA PRO A 203 -17.89 36.42 -3.37
C PRO A 203 -16.74 37.03 -2.54
N ASN A 204 -16.69 36.75 -1.23
CA ASN A 204 -15.64 37.24 -0.33
C ASN A 204 -14.43 36.29 -0.23
N VAL A 205 -14.54 35.06 -0.74
CA VAL A 205 -13.50 34.02 -0.69
C VAL A 205 -13.50 33.31 -2.04
N ILE A 206 -12.84 33.94 -3.01
CA ILE A 206 -12.88 33.50 -4.41
C ILE A 206 -12.15 32.16 -4.57
N SER A 207 -10.90 32.10 -4.11
CA SER A 207 -10.03 30.93 -4.20
C SER A 207 -9.83 30.24 -2.84
N ASN A 208 -9.34 29.00 -2.87
CA ASN A 208 -9.19 28.17 -1.67
C ASN A 208 -8.25 28.86 -0.66
N PRO A 209 -8.74 29.19 0.55
CA PRO A 209 -7.95 29.93 1.54
C PRO A 209 -6.81 29.12 2.16
N ALA A 210 -6.82 27.79 2.03
CA ALA A 210 -5.77 26.90 2.52
C ALA A 210 -4.70 26.57 1.47
N ALA A 211 -4.88 27.02 0.22
CA ALA A 211 -3.91 26.78 -0.84
C ALA A 211 -2.62 27.59 -0.63
N ARG A 212 -1.48 26.97 -0.92
CA ARG A 212 -0.16 27.59 -0.77
C ARG A 212 0.22 28.32 -2.05
N ILE A 213 0.54 29.60 -1.94
CA ILE A 213 1.10 30.42 -3.04
C ILE A 213 2.57 30.71 -2.73
N PHE A 214 3.46 30.43 -3.67
CA PHE A 214 4.86 30.87 -3.56
C PHE A 214 4.97 32.35 -3.94
N LYS A 215 5.87 33.09 -3.28
CA LYS A 215 6.01 34.53 -3.51
C LYS A 215 6.28 34.86 -4.97
N ASP A 216 7.15 34.09 -5.60
CA ASP A 216 7.54 34.29 -7.00
C ASP A 216 6.35 34.09 -7.97
N ASP A 217 5.43 33.18 -7.65
CA ASP A 217 4.21 32.94 -8.44
C ASP A 217 3.16 34.04 -8.21
N ALA A 218 3.11 34.62 -7.00
CA ALA A 218 2.22 35.74 -6.68
C ALA A 218 2.64 37.06 -7.34
N GLU A 219 3.92 37.21 -7.64
CA GLU A 219 4.49 38.41 -8.28
C GLU A 219 4.46 38.33 -9.82
N ALA A 220 4.22 37.15 -10.40
CA ALA A 220 4.24 36.90 -11.84
C ALA A 220 2.87 36.97 -12.54
N GLY A 221 1.76 37.03 -11.80
CA GLY A 221 0.38 37.19 -12.31
C GLY A 221 -0.17 38.60 -12.11
#